data_AF-A0A6I3F4W5-F1
#
_entry.id   AF-A0A6I3F4W5-F1
#
_cell.length_a   1.000
_cell.length_b   1.000
_cell.length_c   1.000
_cell.angle_alpha   90.00
_cell.angle_beta   90.00
_cell.angle_gamma   90.00
#
_symmetry.space_group_name_H-M   'P 1'
#
loop_
_entity.id
_entity.type
_entity.pdbx_description
1 polymer ?
#
loop_
_entity_poly.entity_id
_entity_poly.type
_entity_poly.pdbx_seq_one_letter_code
_entity_poly.pdbx_strand_id
1 'polypeptide(L)'
;MAAGESPQEWKPSVCWQLPVKVDWVQTSPTTEEATLRRWSRADWGDEGETMAWCCTEGDRAYVGDSAVIDSLAEELAEIVGDEVYVELRRRLTD
;
A
#
# COMPACT_ATOMS: atom_id res chain seq x y z
N MET A 1 -13.43 18.28 4.49
CA MET A 1 -11.97 18.17 4.62
C MET A 1 -11.51 19.18 5.64
N ALA A 2 -11.74 18.90 6.92
CA ALA A 2 -10.95 19.55 7.95
C ALA A 2 -9.54 18.98 7.93
N ALA A 3 -8.54 19.78 8.32
CA ALA A 3 -7.20 19.25 8.53
C ALA A 3 -7.25 18.20 9.66
N GLY A 4 -6.90 16.95 9.36
CA GLY A 4 -6.84 15.84 10.32
C GLY A 4 -7.88 14.73 10.15
N GLU A 5 -8.85 14.85 9.22
CA GLU A 5 -9.75 13.74 8.87
C GLU A 5 -8.99 12.67 8.07
N SER A 6 -9.25 11.38 8.36
CA SER A 6 -8.55 10.29 7.68
C SER A 6 -8.99 10.24 6.22
N PRO A 7 -8.06 10.14 5.23
CA PRO A 7 -8.41 10.02 3.82
C PRO A 7 -9.35 8.85 3.53
N GLN A 8 -9.33 7.82 4.35
CA GLN A 8 -10.14 6.60 4.22
C GLN A 8 -11.64 6.88 4.39
N GLU A 9 -12.00 7.92 5.16
CA GLU A 9 -13.38 8.26 5.47
C GLU A 9 -14.14 8.86 4.27
N TRP A 10 -13.42 9.39 3.27
CA TRP A 10 -14.04 10.16 2.19
C TRP A 10 -13.47 9.89 0.80
N LYS A 11 -12.25 9.33 0.68
CA LYS A 11 -11.71 8.93 -0.61
C LYS A 11 -12.21 7.54 -1.00
N PRO A 12 -12.46 7.30 -2.30
CA PRO A 12 -12.56 5.93 -2.81
C PRO A 12 -11.32 5.11 -2.45
N SER A 13 -11.50 3.81 -2.24
CA SER A 13 -10.43 2.88 -1.82
C SER A 13 -9.15 2.99 -2.66
N VAL A 14 -9.30 3.03 -3.98
CA VAL A 14 -8.16 3.17 -4.91
C VAL A 14 -7.31 4.42 -4.67
N CYS A 15 -7.90 5.52 -4.17
CA CYS A 15 -7.21 6.79 -4.03
C CYS A 15 -6.45 6.91 -2.70
N TRP A 16 -6.96 6.35 -1.61
CA TRP A 16 -6.26 6.40 -0.32
C TRP A 16 -5.25 5.27 -0.15
N GLN A 17 -5.41 4.15 -0.86
CA GLN A 17 -4.46 3.03 -0.79
C GLN A 17 -3.10 3.34 -1.44
N LEU A 18 -2.98 4.40 -2.25
CA LEU A 18 -1.67 4.81 -2.77
C LEU A 18 -0.74 5.21 -1.62
N PRO A 19 0.53 4.75 -1.60
CA PRO A 19 1.25 4.17 -2.74
C PRO A 19 1.34 2.63 -2.74
N VAL A 20 0.52 1.94 -1.95
CA VAL A 20 0.50 0.47 -1.87
C VAL A 20 -0.59 -0.16 -2.75
N LYS A 21 -0.37 -1.42 -3.10
CA LYS A 21 -1.22 -2.26 -3.93
C LYS A 21 -1.34 -3.63 -3.26
N VAL A 22 -2.54 -4.21 -3.31
CA VAL A 22 -2.74 -5.63 -3.01
C VAL A 22 -3.03 -6.37 -4.30
N ASP A 23 -2.20 -7.35 -4.61
CA ASP A 23 -2.49 -8.33 -5.65
C ASP A 23 -3.19 -9.54 -5.02
N TRP A 24 -4.33 -9.93 -5.57
CA TRP A 24 -5.10 -11.08 -5.13
C TRP A 24 -4.99 -12.20 -6.16
N VAL A 25 -4.68 -13.41 -5.69
CA VAL A 25 -4.61 -14.61 -6.51
C VAL A 25 -5.50 -15.67 -5.91
N GLN A 26 -6.50 -16.14 -6.67
CA GLN A 26 -7.32 -17.27 -6.23
C GLN A 26 -6.51 -18.57 -6.29
N THR A 27 -6.20 -19.15 -5.13
CA THR A 27 -5.42 -20.39 -5.00
C THR A 27 -6.30 -21.63 -4.90
N SER A 28 -7.56 -21.46 -4.47
CA SER A 28 -8.58 -22.51 -4.45
C SER A 28 -9.99 -21.92 -4.58
N PRO A 29 -11.06 -22.74 -4.74
CA PRO A 29 -12.43 -22.24 -4.77
C PRO A 29 -12.85 -21.45 -3.51
N THR A 30 -12.16 -21.62 -2.39
CA THR A 30 -12.46 -20.97 -1.11
C THR A 30 -11.27 -20.24 -0.51
N THR A 31 -10.20 -20.02 -1.28
CA THR A 31 -8.95 -19.44 -0.76
C THR A 31 -8.34 -18.50 -1.79
N GLU A 32 -7.97 -17.33 -1.32
CA GLU A 32 -7.22 -16.33 -2.05
C GLU A 32 -5.93 -16.04 -1.29
N GLU A 33 -4.87 -15.78 -2.04
CA GLU A 33 -3.60 -15.27 -1.53
C GLU A 33 -3.51 -13.78 -1.86
N ALA A 34 -3.12 -12.99 -0.87
CA ALA A 34 -2.93 -11.55 -1.01
C ALA A 34 -1.44 -11.20 -0.90
N THR A 35 -0.92 -10.48 -1.88
CA THR A 35 0.42 -9.89 -1.84
C THR A 35 0.32 -8.38 -1.73
N LEU A 36 0.70 -7.84 -0.58
CA LEU A 36 0.84 -6.40 -0.36
C LEU A 36 2.22 -5.93 -0.82
N ARG A 37 2.25 -4.94 -1.72
CA ARG A 37 3.50 -4.33 -2.21
C ARG A 37 3.29 -2.89 -2.67
N ARG A 38 4.38 -2.23 -3.06
CA ARG A 38 4.30 -0.91 -3.73
C ARG A 38 3.72 -1.03 -5.14
N TRP A 39 3.05 0.03 -5.60
CA TRP A 39 2.86 0.25 -7.04
C TRP A 39 4.21 0.43 -7.75
N SER A 40 4.32 -0.05 -8.98
CA SER A 40 5.50 0.04 -9.84
C SER A 40 5.09 0.46 -11.24
N ARG A 41 6.03 0.94 -12.07
CA ARG A 41 5.75 1.20 -13.48
C ARG A 41 5.25 -0.04 -14.22
N ALA A 42 5.76 -1.22 -13.84
CA ALA A 42 5.39 -2.49 -14.45
C ALA A 42 3.89 -2.84 -14.28
N ASP A 43 3.21 -2.24 -13.31
CA ASP A 43 1.76 -2.41 -13.14
C ASP A 43 0.93 -1.76 -14.26
N TRP A 44 1.55 -0.92 -15.08
CA TRP A 44 0.92 -0.18 -16.15
C TRP A 44 1.29 -0.71 -17.55
N GLY A 45 1.91 -1.90 -17.63
CA GLY A 45 2.33 -2.46 -18.91
C GLY A 45 3.30 -1.54 -19.67
N ASP A 46 3.16 -1.50 -20.99
CA ASP A 46 4.03 -0.74 -21.90
C ASP A 46 3.94 0.77 -21.63
N GLU A 47 2.78 1.27 -21.20
CA GLU A 47 2.57 2.68 -20.84
C GLU A 47 3.41 3.10 -19.61
N GLY A 48 3.78 2.15 -18.76
CA GLY A 48 4.67 2.35 -17.60
C GLY A 48 6.02 2.95 -17.98
N GLU A 49 6.53 2.66 -19.18
CA GLU A 49 7.85 3.10 -19.61
C GLU A 49 7.92 4.61 -19.92
N THR A 50 6.81 5.19 -20.37
CA THR A 50 6.78 6.57 -20.88
C THR A 50 6.00 7.54 -20.00
N MET A 51 5.22 7.04 -19.04
CA MET A 51 4.41 7.91 -18.19
C MET A 51 5.24 8.78 -17.24
N ALA A 52 4.73 9.98 -16.96
CA ALA A 52 5.25 10.81 -15.89
C ALA A 52 5.06 10.08 -14.55
N TRP A 53 6.16 9.69 -13.92
CA TRP A 53 6.14 8.90 -12.69
C TRP A 53 6.53 9.73 -11.48
N CYS A 54 5.68 9.71 -10.46
CA CYS A 54 5.93 10.41 -9.19
C CYS A 54 5.83 9.49 -7.96
N CYS A 55 5.79 8.17 -8.16
CA CYS A 55 5.56 7.19 -7.09
C CYS A 55 6.89 6.61 -6.53
N THR A 56 6.86 5.34 -6.12
CA THR A 56 7.81 4.68 -5.20
C THR A 56 9.17 4.27 -5.79
N GLU A 57 9.54 4.79 -6.96
CA GLU A 57 10.79 4.44 -7.67
C GLU A 57 11.73 5.64 -7.87
N GLY A 58 11.30 6.82 -7.43
CA GLY A 58 12.11 8.03 -7.49
C GLY A 58 13.08 8.17 -6.32
N ASP A 59 14.01 9.11 -6.46
CA ASP A 59 14.95 9.54 -5.42
C ASP A 59 14.29 10.09 -4.15
N ARG A 60 13.05 10.57 -4.26
CA ARG A 60 12.23 11.04 -3.13
C ARG A 60 11.38 9.94 -2.47
N ALA A 61 11.46 8.70 -2.93
CA ALA A 61 10.81 7.58 -2.26
C ALA A 61 11.62 7.14 -1.02
N TYR A 62 10.93 6.72 0.05
CA TYR A 62 11.55 6.17 1.26
C TYR A 62 12.51 7.11 2.01
N VAL A 63 12.34 8.43 1.87
CA VAL A 63 13.16 9.46 2.57
C VAL A 63 12.55 9.93 3.89
N GLY A 64 11.47 9.29 4.36
CA GLY A 64 10.77 9.68 5.59
C GLY A 64 11.52 9.26 6.86
N ASP A 65 11.26 9.96 7.97
CA ASP A 65 11.91 9.72 9.27
C ASP A 65 11.37 8.49 10.02
N SER A 66 10.26 7.90 9.54
CA SER A 66 9.62 6.71 10.11
C SER A 66 9.54 5.60 9.08
N ALA A 67 9.63 4.35 9.52
CA ALA A 67 9.44 3.19 8.65
C ALA A 67 8.01 3.16 8.08
N VAL A 68 7.85 2.62 6.88
CA VAL A 68 6.55 2.57 6.17
C VAL A 68 5.46 1.86 6.98
N ILE A 69 5.84 0.80 7.72
CA ILE A 69 4.92 0.04 8.58
C ILE A 69 4.32 0.90 9.69
N ASP A 70 5.03 1.92 10.16
CA ASP A 70 4.56 2.85 11.19
C ASP A 70 3.91 4.10 10.55
N SER A 71 4.46 4.62 9.44
CA SER A 71 3.96 5.85 8.82
C SER A 71 2.63 5.65 8.08
N LEU A 72 2.33 4.43 7.62
CA LEU A 72 1.07 4.06 6.95
C LEU A 72 0.23 3.10 7.81
N ALA A 73 0.34 3.20 9.14
CA ALA A 73 -0.29 2.24 10.05
C ALA A 73 -1.81 2.11 9.83
N GLU A 74 -2.52 3.24 9.69
CA GLU A 74 -3.96 3.25 9.48
C GLU A 74 -4.33 2.61 8.13
N GLU A 75 -3.63 2.97 7.05
CA GLU A 75 -3.92 2.44 5.73
C GLU A 75 -3.63 0.95 5.65
N LEU A 76 -2.53 0.50 6.24
CA LEU A 76 -2.16 -0.91 6.26
C LEU A 76 -3.14 -1.73 7.08
N ALA A 77 -3.55 -1.25 8.26
CA ALA A 77 -4.56 -1.91 9.08
C ALA A 77 -5.91 -2.04 8.36
N GLU A 78 -6.36 -1.00 7.66
CA GLU A 78 -7.61 -1.06 6.88
C GLU A 78 -7.49 -2.01 5.67
N ILE A 79 -6.32 -2.10 5.04
CA ILE A 79 -6.10 -2.98 3.87
C ILE A 79 -6.02 -4.46 4.26
N VAL A 80 -5.24 -4.79 5.30
CA VAL A 80 -4.94 -6.20 5.65
C VAL A 80 -5.71 -6.71 6.87
N GLY A 81 -6.36 -5.82 7.62
CA GLY A 81 -6.96 -6.10 8.92
C GLY A 81 -5.95 -6.00 10.07
N ASP A 82 -6.43 -5.63 11.25
CA ASP A 82 -5.63 -5.38 12.45
C ASP A 82 -4.71 -6.56 12.83
N GLU A 83 -5.24 -7.79 12.80
CA GLU A 83 -4.47 -8.99 13.18
C GLU A 83 -3.26 -9.21 12.26
N VAL A 84 -3.44 -9.01 10.96
CA VAL A 84 -2.37 -9.16 9.97
C VAL A 84 -1.38 -8.01 10.11
N TYR A 85 -1.85 -6.78 10.32
CA TYR A 85 -0.98 -5.62 10.52
C TYR A 85 -0.05 -5.80 11.74
N VAL A 86 -0.59 -6.26 12.87
CA VAL A 86 0.20 -6.55 14.08
C VAL A 86 1.29 -7.59 13.81
N GLU A 87 0.95 -8.66 13.10
CA GLU A 87 1.92 -9.71 12.76
C GLU A 87 2.99 -9.23 11.77
N LEU A 88 2.62 -8.43 10.76
CA LEU A 88 3.58 -7.80 9.84
C LEU A 88 4.56 -6.90 10.60
N ARG A 89 4.05 -6.05 11.49
CA ARG A 89 4.88 -5.14 12.31
C ARG A 89 5.84 -5.92 13.21
N ARG A 90 5.38 -7.01 13.82
CA ARG A 90 6.22 -7.90 14.63
C ARG A 90 7.38 -8.47 13.82
N ARG A 91 7.09 -9.05 12.65
CA ARG A 91 8.11 -9.68 11.78
C ARG A 91 9.16 -8.73 11.21
N LEU A 92 8.84 -7.44 11.09
CA LEU A 92 9.76 -6.42 10.57
C LEU A 92 10.63 -5.78 11.65
N THR A 93 10.26 -5.96 12.93
CA THR A 93 10.97 -5.37 14.08
C THR A 93 11.83 -6.40 14.84
N ASP A 94 11.54 -7.70 14.68
CA ASP A 94 12.36 -8.83 15.12
C ASP A 94 13.62 -9.01 14.22
#